data_AF-A0A0G0RRA9-F1
#
_entry.id   AF-A0A0G0RRA9-F1
#
_cell.length_a   1.000
_cell.length_b   1.000
_cell.length_c   1.000
_cell.angle_alpha   90.00
_cell.angle_beta   90.00
_cell.angle_gamma   90.00
#
_symmetry.space_group_name_H-M   'P 1'
#
loop_
_entity.id
_entity.type
_entity.pdbx_description
1 polymer ?
#
loop_
_entity_poly.entity_id
_entity_poly.type
_entity_poly.pdbx_seq_one_letter_code
_entity_poly.pdbx_strand_id
1 'polypeptide(L)'
;MRISLISVLGALVLFLSFGVHAVFAVTFITDVNIDQATLVRGYAVSSVDTNFNLIIRPGVLSNESRVVVKQLDPDDTNLPADWQRISDYYEYEVVNASALVKDKALVINIKLAEAQKNQKRIFVWDTEKNIWVEVSTVVRDAQNVRAFLTQPTARLVVLEKQIMELGQASWYKYKNCDCAASPDYPKGTKLKVKNIDNGKEVVVTVNDYGPDRSLFPNRVIDLDKIAFKKLGALSCGVLKNILVTLEK
;
A
#
# COMPACT_ATOMS: atom_id res chain seq x y z
N MET A 1 -10.57 -31.40 -9.16
CA MET A 1 -10.44 -29.94 -9.34
C MET A 1 -10.95 -29.51 -10.71
N ARG A 2 -12.07 -28.80 -10.77
CA ARG A 2 -12.53 -28.12 -11.99
C ARG A 2 -12.15 -26.65 -11.85
N ILE A 3 -11.38 -26.12 -12.78
CA ILE A 3 -11.08 -24.69 -12.90
C ILE A 3 -11.96 -24.17 -14.03
N SER A 4 -12.87 -23.27 -13.71
CA SER A 4 -13.65 -22.57 -14.72
C SER A 4 -13.04 -21.18 -14.90
N LEU A 5 -12.47 -20.92 -16.08
CA LEU A 5 -12.03 -19.58 -16.47
C LEU A 5 -13.18 -18.93 -17.24
N ILE A 6 -13.80 -17.88 -16.70
CA ILE A 6 -14.85 -17.13 -17.38
C ILE A 6 -14.34 -15.71 -17.60
N SER A 7 -14.06 -15.35 -18.86
CA SER A 7 -13.88 -13.96 -19.27
C SER A 7 -15.26 -13.32 -19.44
N VAL A 8 -15.60 -12.34 -18.62
CA VAL A 8 -16.82 -11.55 -18.82
C VAL A 8 -16.45 -10.41 -19.76
N LEU A 9 -16.84 -10.52 -21.03
CA LEU A 9 -16.82 -9.37 -21.94
C LEU A 9 -17.90 -8.40 -21.43
N GLY A 10 -17.48 -7.21 -20.95
CA GLY A 10 -18.30 -6.30 -20.15
C GLY A 10 -19.72 -6.10 -20.70
N ALA A 11 -20.72 -6.47 -19.91
CA ALA A 11 -22.08 -6.03 -20.10
C ALA A 11 -22.22 -4.65 -19.44
N LEU A 12 -22.46 -3.62 -20.25
CA LEU A 12 -22.80 -2.27 -19.79
C LEU A 12 -24.16 -2.34 -19.06
N VAL A 13 -24.15 -2.43 -17.75
CA VAL A 13 -25.37 -2.34 -16.93
C VAL A 13 -25.56 -0.88 -16.53
N LEU A 14 -26.48 -0.20 -17.21
CA LEU A 14 -26.96 1.14 -16.83
C LEU A 14 -27.71 1.05 -15.49
N PHE A 15 -27.05 1.40 -14.38
CA PHE A 15 -27.73 1.67 -13.11
C PHE A 15 -28.04 3.16 -12.99
N LEU A 16 -29.33 3.50 -13.08
CA LEU A 16 -29.85 4.77 -12.57
C LEU A 16 -29.95 4.66 -11.04
N SER A 17 -28.87 4.99 -10.33
CA SER A 17 -28.90 5.14 -8.87
C SER A 17 -28.48 6.54 -8.45
N PHE A 18 -29.43 7.29 -7.90
CA PHE A 18 -29.16 8.49 -7.11
C PHE A 18 -28.41 8.09 -5.83
N GLY A 19 -27.09 8.20 -5.87
CA GLY A 19 -26.18 7.94 -4.76
C GLY A 19 -24.80 7.59 -5.31
N VAL A 20 -23.80 8.43 -5.05
CA VAL A 20 -22.41 8.25 -5.51
C VAL A 20 -21.77 7.11 -4.74
N HIS A 21 -22.11 5.87 -5.12
CA HIS A 21 -21.38 4.68 -4.70
C HIS A 21 -20.35 4.37 -5.77
N ALA A 22 -19.10 4.11 -5.36
CA ALA A 22 -18.08 3.68 -6.30
C ALA A 22 -18.53 2.35 -6.97
N VAL A 23 -18.71 2.38 -8.29
CA VAL A 23 -19.04 1.19 -9.09
C VAL A 23 -17.75 0.61 -9.63
N PHE A 24 -17.40 -0.60 -9.20
CA PHE A 24 -16.24 -1.31 -9.72
C PHE A 24 -16.72 -2.38 -10.71
N ALA A 25 -16.46 -2.19 -12.00
CA ALA A 25 -16.80 -3.20 -13.00
C ALA A 25 -15.87 -4.41 -12.85
N VAL A 26 -16.40 -5.63 -12.91
CA VAL A 26 -15.59 -6.85 -12.86
C VAL A 26 -15.03 -7.12 -14.26
N THR A 27 -13.71 -7.24 -14.38
CA THR A 27 -13.02 -7.49 -15.65
C THR A 27 -12.70 -8.97 -15.84
N PHE A 28 -12.22 -9.65 -14.81
CA PHE A 28 -11.88 -11.07 -14.86
C PHE A 28 -12.31 -11.81 -13.59
N ILE A 29 -12.65 -13.09 -13.74
CA ILE A 29 -13.05 -13.97 -12.64
C ILE A 29 -12.27 -15.28 -12.72
N THR A 30 -11.70 -15.67 -11.59
CA THR A 30 -11.22 -17.03 -11.33
C THR A 30 -12.11 -17.66 -10.27
N ASP A 31 -12.76 -18.76 -10.62
CA ASP A 31 -13.68 -19.50 -9.74
C ASP A 31 -13.17 -20.93 -9.56
N VAL A 32 -12.86 -21.31 -8.31
CA VAL A 32 -12.29 -22.62 -7.97
C VAL A 32 -13.10 -23.26 -6.84
N ASN A 33 -13.50 -24.51 -7.03
CA ASN A 33 -14.02 -25.33 -5.94
C ASN A 33 -12.87 -26.01 -5.17
N ILE A 34 -12.79 -25.75 -3.86
CA ILE A 34 -11.77 -26.31 -2.97
C ILE A 34 -12.35 -27.53 -2.24
N ASP A 35 -11.99 -28.71 -2.72
CA ASP A 35 -12.41 -30.01 -2.15
C ASP A 35 -11.57 -30.43 -0.94
N GLN A 36 -12.03 -31.46 -0.21
CA GLN A 36 -11.36 -31.97 1.00
C GLN A 36 -9.88 -32.35 0.76
N ALA A 37 -9.59 -33.01 -0.36
CA ALA A 37 -8.21 -33.39 -0.70
C ALA A 37 -7.32 -32.15 -0.88
N THR A 38 -7.87 -31.10 -1.47
CA THR A 38 -7.19 -29.81 -1.66
C THR A 38 -6.99 -29.06 -0.35
N LEU A 39 -7.95 -29.13 0.60
CA LEU A 39 -7.82 -28.54 1.93
C LEU A 39 -6.64 -29.09 2.72
N VAL A 40 -6.43 -30.42 2.65
CA VAL A 40 -5.35 -31.10 3.40
C VAL A 40 -3.97 -30.61 2.96
N ARG A 41 -3.76 -30.37 1.66
CA ARG A 41 -2.48 -29.87 1.13
C ARG A 41 -2.36 -28.34 1.12
N GLY A 42 -3.48 -27.62 1.24
CA GLY A 42 -3.56 -26.18 1.00
C GLY A 42 -3.55 -25.84 -0.50
N TYR A 43 -3.97 -24.63 -0.83
CA TYR A 43 -4.09 -24.20 -2.22
C TYR A 43 -3.94 -22.69 -2.37
N ALA A 44 -3.43 -22.26 -3.52
CA ALA A 44 -3.41 -20.85 -3.91
C ALA A 44 -4.37 -20.63 -5.06
N VAL A 45 -5.38 -19.78 -4.86
CA VAL A 45 -6.26 -19.30 -5.92
C VAL A 45 -5.66 -18.02 -6.47
N SER A 46 -5.19 -18.06 -7.71
CA SER A 46 -4.55 -16.93 -8.38
C SER A 46 -5.55 -16.17 -9.23
N SER A 47 -5.34 -14.86 -9.40
CA SER A 47 -5.99 -14.08 -10.44
C SER A 47 -5.52 -14.50 -11.84
N VAL A 48 -6.25 -14.08 -12.88
CA VAL A 48 -5.93 -14.40 -14.29
C VAL A 48 -4.54 -13.89 -14.71
N ASP A 49 -4.16 -12.70 -14.23
CA ASP A 49 -2.83 -12.11 -14.45
C ASP A 49 -1.73 -12.72 -13.56
N THR A 50 -2.07 -13.63 -12.66
CA THR A 50 -1.21 -14.28 -11.67
C THR A 50 -0.57 -13.36 -10.62
N ASN A 51 -0.88 -12.07 -10.64
CA ASN A 51 -0.30 -11.08 -9.72
C ASN A 51 -0.91 -11.18 -8.32
N PHE A 52 -2.19 -11.50 -8.20
CA PHE A 52 -2.86 -11.73 -6.93
C PHE A 52 -2.97 -13.23 -6.65
N ASN A 53 -2.66 -13.63 -5.41
CA ASN A 53 -2.76 -15.00 -4.94
C ASN A 53 -3.41 -15.03 -3.56
N LEU A 54 -4.56 -15.70 -3.45
CA LEU A 54 -5.19 -16.05 -2.18
C LEU A 54 -4.74 -17.45 -1.76
N ILE A 55 -3.84 -17.52 -0.79
CA ILE A 55 -3.27 -18.76 -0.27
C ILE A 55 -4.08 -19.21 0.94
N ILE A 56 -4.73 -20.36 0.79
CA ILE A 56 -5.49 -21.07 1.80
C ILE A 56 -4.61 -22.19 2.33
N ARG A 57 -4.03 -21.99 3.52
CA ARG A 57 -3.19 -23.00 4.18
C ARG A 57 -4.05 -24.14 4.74
N PRO A 58 -3.47 -25.34 4.96
CA PRO A 58 -4.16 -26.42 5.65
C PRO A 58 -4.78 -25.96 6.98
N GLY A 59 -6.04 -26.34 7.20
CA GLY A 59 -6.79 -25.99 8.42
C GLY A 59 -7.30 -24.55 8.51
N VAL A 60 -7.17 -23.73 7.45
CA VAL A 60 -7.84 -22.41 7.38
C VAL A 60 -9.33 -22.56 7.08
N LEU A 61 -9.70 -23.54 6.25
CA LEU A 61 -11.09 -23.92 6.02
C LEU A 61 -11.37 -25.28 6.67
N SER A 62 -12.49 -25.40 7.39
CA SER A 62 -12.96 -26.64 8.02
C SER A 62 -13.80 -27.50 7.07
N ASN A 63 -14.37 -26.88 6.04
CA ASN A 63 -15.25 -27.52 5.06
C ASN A 63 -14.90 -27.04 3.65
N GLU A 64 -15.39 -27.76 2.66
CA GLU A 64 -15.26 -27.35 1.26
C GLU A 64 -15.91 -25.99 1.02
N SER A 65 -15.32 -25.22 0.12
CA SER A 65 -15.85 -23.93 -0.31
C SER A 65 -15.47 -23.67 -1.75
N ARG A 66 -16.38 -23.00 -2.46
CA ARG A 66 -16.03 -22.26 -3.66
C ARG A 66 -15.26 -21.00 -3.27
N VAL A 67 -14.24 -20.66 -4.04
CA VAL A 67 -13.41 -19.48 -3.85
C VAL A 67 -13.34 -18.72 -5.16
N VAL A 68 -13.72 -17.45 -5.10
CA VAL A 68 -13.78 -16.57 -6.26
C VAL A 68 -12.74 -15.47 -6.07
N VAL A 69 -11.95 -15.20 -7.11
CA VAL A 69 -11.04 -14.06 -7.20
C VAL A 69 -11.45 -13.24 -8.42
N LYS A 70 -11.64 -11.94 -8.23
CA LYS A 70 -12.06 -10.99 -9.25
C LYS A 70 -10.96 -9.95 -9.44
N GLN A 71 -10.73 -9.57 -10.70
CA GLN A 71 -10.04 -8.33 -11.04
C GLN A 71 -11.12 -7.28 -11.37
N LEU A 72 -10.90 -6.05 -10.95
CA LEU A 72 -11.88 -4.97 -11.12
C LEU A 72 -11.29 -3.81 -11.94
N ASP A 73 -12.16 -3.13 -12.67
CA ASP A 73 -11.83 -1.97 -13.50
C ASP A 73 -11.44 -0.75 -12.62
N PRO A 74 -10.35 -0.06 -12.98
CA PRO A 74 -9.88 1.21 -12.45
C PRO A 74 -10.81 2.44 -12.30
N ASP A 75 -12.05 2.34 -11.83
CA ASP A 75 -12.90 3.54 -11.64
C ASP A 75 -12.78 4.09 -10.21
N ASP A 76 -11.60 4.62 -9.86
CA ASP A 76 -11.32 5.08 -8.49
C ASP A 76 -11.61 6.57 -8.30
N THR A 77 -12.43 6.88 -7.30
CA THR A 77 -12.76 8.26 -6.94
C THR A 77 -12.38 8.65 -5.52
N ASN A 78 -11.77 7.78 -4.69
CA ASN A 78 -11.55 8.08 -3.26
C ASN A 78 -10.26 7.46 -2.65
N LEU A 79 -9.13 7.47 -3.37
CA LEU A 79 -7.86 7.08 -2.77
C LEU A 79 -7.46 8.03 -1.62
N PRO A 80 -6.79 7.53 -0.56
CA PRO A 80 -6.22 8.38 0.47
C PRO A 80 -5.24 9.39 -0.12
N ALA A 81 -5.21 10.61 0.41
CA ALA A 81 -4.27 11.64 -0.01
C ALA A 81 -2.81 11.13 0.12
N ASP A 82 -1.95 11.55 -0.81
CA ASP A 82 -0.53 11.16 -0.92
C ASP A 82 -0.25 9.69 -1.26
N TRP A 83 -1.29 8.89 -1.54
CA TRP A 83 -1.16 7.51 -1.98
C TRP A 83 -1.55 7.37 -3.46
N GLN A 84 -0.70 6.70 -4.22
CA GLN A 84 -0.93 6.39 -5.63
C GLN A 84 -1.13 4.90 -5.82
N ARG A 85 -2.10 4.52 -6.66
CA ARG A 85 -2.29 3.12 -7.05
C ARG A 85 -1.12 2.57 -7.85
N ILE A 86 -0.68 1.36 -7.50
CA ILE A 86 0.42 0.63 -8.15
C ILE A 86 0.09 -0.84 -8.46
N SER A 87 -1.16 -1.27 -8.23
CA SER A 87 -1.68 -2.58 -8.66
C SER A 87 -3.06 -2.43 -9.29
N ASP A 88 -3.58 -3.50 -9.89
CA ASP A 88 -5.02 -3.61 -10.14
C ASP A 88 -5.79 -3.73 -8.82
N TYR A 89 -7.11 -3.56 -8.89
CA TYR A 89 -8.02 -3.90 -7.80
C TYR A 89 -8.35 -5.38 -7.86
N TYR A 90 -8.28 -6.03 -6.71
CA TYR A 90 -8.67 -7.42 -6.57
C TYR A 90 -9.77 -7.55 -5.53
N GLU A 91 -10.69 -8.47 -5.74
CA GLU A 91 -11.66 -8.88 -4.73
C GLU A 91 -11.61 -10.39 -4.60
N TYR A 92 -11.67 -10.90 -3.38
CA TYR A 92 -11.88 -12.32 -3.16
C TYR A 92 -13.16 -12.58 -2.38
N GLU A 93 -13.67 -13.79 -2.55
CA GLU A 93 -14.83 -14.31 -1.83
C GLU A 93 -14.65 -15.81 -1.55
N VAL A 94 -14.62 -16.16 -0.27
CA VAL A 94 -14.83 -17.52 0.21
C VAL A 94 -16.33 -17.71 0.40
N VAL A 95 -16.98 -18.36 -0.56
CA VAL A 95 -18.45 -18.42 -0.65
C VAL A 95 -19.08 -19.10 0.57
N ASN A 96 -18.47 -20.18 1.06
CA ASN A 96 -18.86 -20.78 2.33
C ASN A 96 -18.11 -20.09 3.48
N ALA A 97 -18.54 -18.88 3.85
CA ALA A 97 -17.91 -18.11 4.93
C ALA A 97 -17.85 -18.87 6.26
N SER A 98 -18.83 -19.75 6.54
CA SER A 98 -18.86 -20.58 7.76
C SER A 98 -17.76 -21.64 7.81
N ALA A 99 -17.14 -21.95 6.67
CA ALA A 99 -15.99 -22.85 6.62
C ALA A 99 -14.71 -22.20 7.16
N LEU A 100 -14.62 -20.88 7.26
CA LEU A 100 -13.42 -20.23 7.80
C LEU A 100 -13.29 -20.51 9.28
N VAL A 101 -12.17 -21.13 9.65
CA VAL A 101 -11.82 -21.36 11.04
C VAL A 101 -11.48 -20.03 11.70
N LYS A 102 -12.11 -19.76 12.83
CA LYS A 102 -11.91 -18.54 13.61
C LYS A 102 -10.40 -18.30 13.85
N ASP A 103 -9.97 -17.05 13.71
CA ASP A 103 -8.60 -16.57 13.90
C ASP A 103 -7.55 -17.16 12.93
N LYS A 104 -7.94 -18.01 11.98
CA LYS A 104 -7.06 -18.49 10.90
C LYS A 104 -7.11 -17.51 9.73
N ALA A 105 -5.95 -16.92 9.42
CA ALA A 105 -5.85 -15.97 8.33
C ALA A 105 -5.71 -16.66 6.96
N LEU A 106 -6.45 -16.13 5.99
CA LEU A 106 -6.13 -16.23 4.57
C LEU A 106 -4.87 -15.40 4.30
N VAL A 107 -3.97 -15.92 3.46
CA VAL A 107 -2.74 -15.22 3.11
C VAL A 107 -2.87 -14.64 1.72
N ILE A 108 -2.81 -13.33 1.62
CA ILE A 108 -2.84 -12.61 0.35
C ILE A 108 -1.40 -12.32 -0.05
N ASN A 109 -1.05 -12.64 -1.30
CA ASN A 109 0.21 -12.22 -1.92
C ASN A 109 -0.09 -11.45 -3.20
N ILE A 110 0.41 -10.22 -3.30
CA ILE A 110 0.30 -9.39 -4.50
C ILE A 110 1.70 -9.11 -5.03
N LYS A 111 1.92 -9.46 -6.30
CA LYS A 111 3.11 -9.13 -7.07
C LYS A 111 2.82 -7.92 -7.94
N LEU A 112 3.66 -6.89 -7.83
CA LEU A 112 3.55 -5.66 -8.60
C LEU A 112 4.25 -5.82 -9.96
N ALA A 113 3.70 -5.16 -10.97
CA ALA A 113 4.29 -5.15 -12.32
C ALA A 113 5.71 -4.57 -12.32
N GLU A 114 5.93 -3.51 -11.54
CA GLU A 114 7.21 -2.80 -11.45
C GLU A 114 7.75 -2.79 -10.02
N ALA A 115 9.07 -2.75 -9.89
CA ALA A 115 9.76 -2.64 -8.61
C ALA A 115 9.55 -1.25 -8.00
N GLN A 116 8.97 -1.22 -6.80
CA GLN A 116 8.67 0.02 -6.09
C GLN A 116 9.76 0.37 -5.10
N LYS A 117 10.12 1.66 -5.07
CA LYS A 117 11.15 2.20 -4.18
C LYS A 117 10.56 2.83 -2.92
N ASN A 118 9.37 3.41 -3.01
CA ASN A 118 8.77 4.08 -1.88
C ASN A 118 7.97 3.08 -1.02
N GLN A 119 7.40 3.60 0.06
CA GLN A 119 6.59 2.81 0.97
C GLN A 119 5.33 2.32 0.26
N LYS A 120 5.14 1.00 0.24
CA LYS A 120 3.93 0.36 -0.29
C LYS A 120 3.11 -0.32 0.80
N ARG A 121 1.79 -0.26 0.67
CA ARG A 121 0.81 -0.82 1.61
C ARG A 121 -0.39 -1.39 0.86
N ILE A 122 -0.98 -2.42 1.45
CA ILE A 122 -2.27 -2.96 1.00
C ILE A 122 -3.36 -2.17 1.73
N PHE A 123 -4.34 -1.72 0.96
CA PHE A 123 -5.57 -1.11 1.47
C PHE A 123 -6.75 -2.02 1.16
N VAL A 124 -7.72 -2.04 2.06
CA VAL A 124 -8.99 -2.75 1.92
C VAL A 124 -10.12 -1.73 1.89
N TRP A 125 -11.08 -1.94 1.00
CA TRP A 125 -12.27 -1.09 0.91
C TRP A 125 -13.21 -1.33 2.09
N ASP A 126 -13.52 -0.28 2.84
CA ASP A 126 -14.58 -0.27 3.86
C ASP A 126 -15.87 0.22 3.20
N THR A 127 -16.80 -0.71 2.95
CA THR A 127 -18.07 -0.42 2.28
C THR A 127 -19.01 0.46 3.10
N GLU A 128 -18.92 0.43 4.43
CA GLU A 128 -19.78 1.23 5.31
C GLU A 128 -19.33 2.68 5.32
N LYS A 129 -18.02 2.90 5.31
CA LYS A 129 -17.41 4.23 5.36
C LYS A 129 -17.12 4.82 3.98
N ASN A 130 -17.17 4.00 2.93
CA ASN A 130 -16.82 4.39 1.56
C ASN A 130 -15.38 4.94 1.46
N ILE A 131 -14.44 4.31 2.18
CA ILE A 131 -13.01 4.69 2.22
C ILE A 131 -12.11 3.46 2.10
N TRP A 132 -10.88 3.69 1.62
CA TRP A 132 -9.80 2.73 1.69
C TRP A 132 -9.12 2.76 3.07
N VAL A 133 -9.01 1.62 3.73
CA VAL A 133 -8.36 1.47 5.05
C VAL A 133 -7.09 0.65 4.92
N GLU A 134 -5.98 1.16 5.45
CA GLU A 134 -4.69 0.43 5.47
C GLU A 134 -4.82 -0.85 6.31
N VAL A 135 -4.29 -1.96 5.80
CA VAL A 135 -4.14 -3.20 6.57
C VAL A 135 -2.68 -3.51 6.83
N SER A 136 -2.43 -4.32 7.87
CA SER A 136 -1.09 -4.80 8.21
C SER A 136 -0.44 -5.47 7.00
N THR A 137 0.57 -4.81 6.43
CA THR A 137 1.24 -5.22 5.20
C THR A 137 2.66 -5.67 5.50
N VAL A 138 3.01 -6.88 5.07
CA VAL A 138 4.38 -7.39 5.06
C VAL A 138 4.98 -7.15 3.67
N VAL A 139 5.97 -6.25 3.60
CA VAL A 139 6.77 -6.02 2.38
C VAL A 139 7.89 -7.05 2.34
N ARG A 140 7.86 -7.95 1.34
CA ARG A 140 8.87 -9.01 1.19
C ARG A 140 10.09 -8.54 0.41
N ASP A 141 9.84 -7.76 -0.64
CA ASP A 141 10.85 -7.17 -1.51
C ASP A 141 10.27 -5.97 -2.28
N ALA A 142 10.94 -5.52 -3.35
CA ALA A 142 10.52 -4.37 -4.15
C ALA A 142 9.17 -4.58 -4.89
N GLN A 143 8.77 -5.82 -5.18
CA GLN A 143 7.57 -6.16 -5.96
C GLN A 143 6.53 -6.97 -5.19
N ASN A 144 6.90 -7.65 -4.11
CA ASN A 144 6.00 -8.57 -3.42
C ASN A 144 5.55 -8.02 -2.06
N VAL A 145 4.24 -7.91 -1.89
CA VAL A 145 3.58 -7.54 -0.63
C VAL A 145 2.61 -8.62 -0.18
N ARG A 146 2.40 -8.73 1.13
CA ARG A 146 1.47 -9.69 1.72
C ARG A 146 0.60 -9.07 2.79
N ALA A 147 -0.62 -9.58 2.91
CA ALA A 147 -1.53 -9.33 4.02
C ALA A 147 -2.09 -10.65 4.57
N PHE A 148 -2.56 -10.60 5.80
CA PHE A 148 -3.19 -11.71 6.51
C PHE A 148 -4.58 -11.24 6.92
N LEU A 149 -5.62 -11.80 6.30
CA LEU A 149 -7.00 -11.39 6.54
C LEU A 149 -7.82 -12.57 7.03
N THR A 150 -8.74 -12.32 7.95
CA THR A 150 -9.65 -13.34 8.49
C THR A 150 -11.06 -13.22 7.90
N GLN A 151 -11.32 -12.16 7.14
CA GLN A 151 -12.61 -11.90 6.51
C GLN A 151 -12.80 -12.84 5.30
N PRO A 152 -14.01 -13.39 5.09
CA PRO A 152 -14.32 -14.23 3.93
C PRO A 152 -14.28 -13.49 2.60
N THR A 153 -14.43 -12.18 2.65
CA THR A 153 -14.37 -11.32 1.48
C THR A 153 -13.59 -10.06 1.81
N ALA A 154 -12.83 -9.59 0.83
CA ALA A 154 -12.24 -8.26 0.87
C ALA A 154 -11.96 -7.79 -0.56
N ARG A 155 -12.10 -6.49 -0.77
CA ARG A 155 -11.62 -5.78 -1.95
C ARG A 155 -10.36 -5.03 -1.59
N LEU A 156 -9.30 -5.19 -2.37
CA LEU A 156 -7.96 -4.76 -2.04
C LEU A 156 -7.29 -4.04 -3.20
N VAL A 157 -6.37 -3.16 -2.85
CA VAL A 157 -5.45 -2.48 -3.77
C VAL A 157 -4.10 -2.30 -3.08
N VAL A 158 -3.02 -2.30 -3.85
CA VAL A 158 -1.70 -1.86 -3.36
C VAL A 158 -1.49 -0.41 -3.76
N LEU A 159 -1.20 0.42 -2.75
CA LEU A 159 -0.86 1.81 -2.94
C LEU A 159 0.60 2.07 -2.56
N GLU A 160 1.21 3.02 -3.26
CA GLU A 160 2.53 3.56 -2.95
C GLU A 160 2.39 4.98 -2.40
N LYS A 161 3.04 5.24 -1.27
CA LYS A 161 3.12 6.57 -0.69
C LYS A 161 4.07 7.42 -1.55
N GLN A 162 3.54 8.51 -2.09
CA GLN A 162 4.30 9.41 -2.97
C GLN A 162 5.27 10.31 -2.20
N ILE A 163 5.03 10.44 -0.89
CA ILE A 163 5.87 11.22 0.02
C ILE A 163 6.73 10.28 0.86
N MET A 164 8.05 10.48 0.79
CA MET A 164 8.98 9.84 1.72
C MET A 164 8.96 10.62 3.02
N GLU A 165 8.56 9.97 4.11
CA GLU A 165 8.59 10.59 5.44
C GLU A 165 9.78 10.12 6.26
N LEU A 166 10.37 8.97 5.94
CA LEU A 166 11.49 8.39 6.68
C LEU A 166 12.69 8.20 5.76
N GLY A 167 13.84 8.72 6.17
CA GLY A 167 15.08 8.51 5.45
C GLY A 167 16.24 9.27 6.06
N GLN A 168 17.21 9.63 5.22
CA GLN A 168 18.40 10.36 5.61
C GLN A 168 18.21 11.87 5.45
N ALA A 169 18.80 12.67 6.33
CA ALA A 169 18.93 14.11 6.10
C ALA A 169 20.38 14.47 5.82
N SER A 170 20.63 15.29 4.80
CA SER A 170 21.92 15.96 4.62
C SER A 170 21.81 17.45 4.94
N TRP A 171 22.88 18.21 4.75
CA TRP A 171 22.84 19.65 4.95
C TRP A 171 23.57 20.45 3.87
N TYR A 172 23.14 21.69 3.74
CA TYR A 172 23.76 22.70 2.89
C TYR A 172 23.90 24.03 3.65
N LYS A 173 24.69 24.97 3.12
CA LYS A 173 24.86 26.31 3.71
C LYS A 173 24.35 27.34 2.72
N TYR A 174 23.23 27.99 3.03
CA TYR A 174 22.64 29.00 2.15
C TYR A 174 22.16 30.23 2.91
N LYS A 175 21.03 30.13 3.62
CA LYS A 175 20.32 31.27 4.22
C LYS A 175 20.55 31.41 5.72
N ASN A 176 21.16 30.42 6.37
CA ASN A 176 21.30 30.35 7.83
C ASN A 176 19.93 30.44 8.53
N CYS A 177 18.96 29.63 8.10
CA CYS A 177 17.61 29.60 8.65
C CYS A 177 17.19 28.20 9.13
N ASP A 178 16.08 28.14 9.86
CA ASP A 178 15.34 26.89 10.08
C ASP A 178 14.52 26.54 8.82
N CYS A 179 15.23 26.07 7.81
CA CYS A 179 14.70 25.88 6.47
C CYS A 179 15.33 24.65 5.81
N ALA A 180 14.67 24.17 4.76
CA ALA A 180 15.05 22.93 4.10
C ALA A 180 14.72 22.93 2.60
N ALA A 181 15.50 22.18 1.84
CA ALA A 181 15.10 21.73 0.52
C ALA A 181 14.30 20.42 0.65
N SER A 182 13.17 20.33 -0.06
CA SER A 182 12.33 19.13 -0.11
C SER A 182 12.04 18.72 -1.56
N PRO A 183 12.05 17.42 -1.89
CA PRO A 183 11.65 16.95 -3.22
C PRO A 183 10.13 16.68 -3.26
N ASP A 184 9.49 16.47 -2.10
CA ASP A 184 8.09 16.04 -1.98
C ASP A 184 7.14 17.17 -1.58
N TYR A 185 7.66 18.20 -0.91
CA TYR A 185 6.84 19.27 -0.34
C TYR A 185 7.11 20.60 -1.06
N PRO A 186 6.06 21.36 -1.44
CA PRO A 186 6.22 22.67 -2.06
C PRO A 186 6.95 23.68 -1.15
N LYS A 187 7.55 24.71 -1.76
CA LYS A 187 8.10 25.85 -1.01
C LYS A 187 7.01 26.53 -0.17
N GLY A 188 7.36 26.92 1.05
CA GLY A 188 6.45 27.52 2.03
C GLY A 188 5.83 26.50 3.01
N THR A 189 5.87 25.20 2.70
CA THR A 189 5.39 24.16 3.62
C THR A 189 6.21 24.15 4.90
N LYS A 190 5.52 24.05 6.04
CA LYS A 190 6.17 23.83 7.35
C LYS A 190 6.22 22.34 7.66
N LEU A 191 7.41 21.87 7.99
CA LEU A 191 7.69 20.47 8.27
C LEU A 191 8.27 20.32 9.67
N LYS A 192 7.81 19.31 10.38
CA LYS A 192 8.47 18.79 11.57
C LYS A 192 9.50 17.76 11.16
N VAL A 193 10.76 17.99 11.52
CA VAL A 193 11.87 17.08 11.23
C VAL A 193 12.41 16.53 12.53
N LYS A 194 12.36 15.20 12.70
CA LYS A 194 12.77 14.51 13.92
C LYS A 194 13.90 13.52 13.64
N ASN A 195 14.96 13.61 14.40
CA ASN A 195 15.99 12.59 14.46
C ASN A 195 15.57 11.52 15.46
N ILE A 196 15.23 10.32 14.95
CA ILE A 196 14.75 9.21 15.77
C ILE A 196 15.87 8.70 16.69
N ASP A 197 17.13 8.76 16.25
CA ASP A 197 18.27 8.20 16.99
C ASP A 197 18.51 8.90 18.34
N ASN A 198 18.16 10.19 18.45
CA ASN A 198 18.38 10.98 19.65
C ASN A 198 17.15 11.75 20.14
N GLY A 199 16.00 11.57 19.49
CA GLY A 199 14.73 12.20 19.83
C GLY A 199 14.64 13.70 19.56
N LYS A 200 15.69 14.36 19.04
CA LYS A 200 15.68 15.81 18.76
C LYS A 200 14.82 16.13 17.56
N GLU A 201 14.20 17.31 17.57
CA GLU A 201 13.33 17.78 16.50
C GLU A 201 13.51 19.27 16.22
N VAL A 202 13.20 19.67 14.99
CA VAL A 202 13.20 21.05 14.52
C VAL A 202 12.06 21.25 13.53
N VAL A 203 11.37 22.38 13.62
CA VAL A 203 10.40 22.81 12.60
C VAL A 203 11.12 23.64 11.57
N VAL A 204 10.94 23.32 10.29
CA VAL A 204 11.58 24.02 9.16
C VAL A 204 10.55 24.47 8.14
N THR A 205 10.86 25.55 7.43
CA THR A 205 10.10 25.97 6.25
C THR A 205 10.81 25.52 4.99
N VAL A 206 10.10 24.84 4.10
CA VAL A 206 10.65 24.46 2.78
C VAL A 206 10.94 25.72 1.99
N ASN A 207 12.19 25.92 1.60
CA ASN A 207 12.64 27.09 0.83
C ASN A 207 13.26 26.71 -0.51
N ASP A 208 13.55 25.43 -0.72
CA ASP A 208 14.14 24.94 -1.95
C ASP A 208 13.68 23.53 -2.36
N TYR A 209 14.09 23.11 -3.55
CA TYR A 209 13.84 21.77 -4.08
C TYR A 209 15.10 20.91 -4.00
N GLY A 210 14.93 19.65 -3.63
CA GLY A 210 16.02 18.68 -3.44
C GLY A 210 15.77 17.85 -2.17
N PRO A 211 16.52 16.77 -1.92
CA PRO A 211 17.65 16.25 -2.70
C PRO A 211 17.21 15.62 -4.04
N ASP A 212 18.14 15.57 -5.00
CA ASP A 212 17.97 14.75 -6.20
C ASP A 212 18.01 13.25 -5.83
N ARG A 213 16.84 12.61 -5.87
CA ARG A 213 16.69 11.19 -5.52
C ARG A 213 17.25 10.21 -6.53
N SER A 214 17.65 10.67 -7.73
CA SER A 214 18.39 9.82 -8.66
C SER A 214 19.82 9.53 -8.16
N LEU A 215 20.42 10.49 -7.46
CA LEU A 215 21.75 10.41 -6.85
C LEU A 215 21.71 10.00 -5.39
N PHE A 216 20.69 10.46 -4.66
CA PHE A 216 20.55 10.25 -3.21
C PHE A 216 19.18 9.63 -2.88
N PRO A 217 18.94 8.36 -3.28
CA PRO A 217 17.61 7.74 -3.22
C PRO A 217 17.04 7.60 -1.80
N ASN A 218 17.89 7.64 -0.78
CA ASN A 218 17.48 7.47 0.61
C ASN A 218 17.42 8.78 1.38
N ARG A 219 17.66 9.94 0.75
CA ARG A 219 17.58 11.22 1.45
C ARG A 219 16.15 11.77 1.38
N VAL A 220 15.58 11.96 2.56
CA VAL A 220 14.22 12.47 2.73
C VAL A 220 14.18 14.00 2.62
N ILE A 221 15.23 14.68 3.09
CA ILE A 221 15.28 16.14 3.17
C ILE A 221 16.72 16.65 3.22
N ASP A 222 16.98 17.83 2.67
CA ASP A 222 18.25 18.53 2.84
C ASP A 222 18.04 19.79 3.68
N LEU A 223 18.74 19.90 4.82
CA LEU A 223 18.52 20.98 5.79
C LEU A 223 19.55 22.11 5.60
N ASP A 224 19.16 23.36 5.83
CA ASP A 224 20.19 24.38 6.07
C ASP A 224 20.98 24.00 7.33
N LYS A 225 22.29 24.30 7.32
CA LYS A 225 23.20 23.97 8.41
C LYS A 225 22.68 24.36 9.80
N ILE A 226 21.87 25.43 9.91
CA ILE A 226 21.33 25.90 11.18
C ILE A 226 20.28 24.91 11.72
N ALA A 227 19.36 24.47 10.86
CA ALA A 227 18.39 23.43 11.22
C ALA A 227 19.08 22.09 11.51
N PHE A 228 20.04 21.68 10.66
CA PHE A 228 20.75 20.40 10.84
C PHE A 228 21.47 20.31 12.19
N LYS A 229 22.13 21.40 12.61
CA LYS A 229 22.84 21.46 13.91
C LYS A 229 21.96 21.20 15.11
N LYS A 230 20.65 21.47 15.01
CA LYS A 230 19.70 21.18 16.07
C LYS A 230 19.41 19.68 16.19
N LEU A 231 19.56 18.94 15.10
CA LEU A 231 19.34 17.48 15.05
C LEU A 231 20.62 16.66 15.25
N GLY A 232 21.79 17.16 14.85
CA GLY A 232 23.07 16.45 14.96
C GLY A 232 24.29 17.29 14.61
N ALA A 233 25.48 16.70 14.73
CA ALA A 233 26.74 17.40 14.45
C ALA A 233 26.98 17.50 12.93
N LEU A 234 27.39 18.67 12.43
CA LEU A 234 27.68 18.88 11.00
C LEU A 234 28.73 17.90 10.45
N SER A 235 29.68 17.48 11.29
CA SER A 235 30.73 16.52 10.94
C SER A 235 30.20 15.15 10.55
N CYS A 236 28.95 14.81 10.89
CA CYS A 236 28.31 13.59 10.41
C CYS A 236 28.05 13.62 8.91
N GLY A 237 27.88 14.81 8.31
CA GLY A 237 27.46 15.01 6.92
C GLY A 237 26.00 14.63 6.66
N VAL A 238 25.60 13.44 7.10
CA VAL A 238 24.28 12.85 6.92
C VAL A 238 23.78 12.25 8.24
N LEU A 239 22.51 12.49 8.58
CA LEU A 239 21.78 11.79 9.65
C LEU A 239 20.97 10.66 9.04
N LYS A 240 20.95 9.48 9.68
CA LYS A 240 20.43 8.25 9.05
C LYS A 240 18.93 8.03 9.24
N ASN A 241 18.39 8.33 10.41
CA ASN A 241 17.01 8.01 10.79
C ASN A 241 16.21 9.28 11.08
N ILE A 242 15.79 9.95 10.00
CA ILE A 242 15.06 11.21 10.04
C ILE A 242 13.63 11.00 9.59
N LEU A 243 12.69 11.35 10.47
CA LEU A 243 11.27 11.41 10.18
C LEU A 243 10.88 12.85 9.84
N VAL A 244 10.15 13.02 8.75
CA VAL A 244 9.59 14.28 8.25
C VAL A 244 8.08 14.14 8.21
N THR A 245 7.37 15.05 8.85
CA THR A 245 5.91 15.12 8.80
C THR A 245 5.46 16.55 8.59
N LEU A 246 4.24 16.75 8.09
CA LEU A 246 3.61 18.07 8.11
C LEU A 246 3.55 18.59 9.55
N GLU A 247 3.95 19.85 9.76
CA GLU A 247 3.71 20.54 11.02
C GLU A 247 2.21 20.86 11.10
N LYS A 248 1.55 20.33 12.12
CA LYS A 248 0.11 20.53 12.37
C LYS A 248 -0.15 21.79 13.18
#